data_AF-A0A3D3QZA8-F1
#
_entry.id   AF-A0A3D3QZA8-F1
#
_cell.length_a   1.000
_cell.length_b   1.000
_cell.length_c   1.000
_cell.angle_alpha   90.00
_cell.angle_beta   90.00
_cell.angle_gamma   90.00
#
_symmetry.space_group_name_H-M   'P 1'
#
loop_
_entity.id
_entity.type
_entity.pdbx_description
1 polymer ?
#
loop_
_entity_poly.entity_id
_entity_poly.type
_entity_poly.pdbx_seq_one_letter_code
_entity_poly.pdbx_strand_id
1 'polypeptide(L)'
;GNIGFLGNPDLGGDYVTLTSFNNLVGDIGAATGLTDGVNGNIIGTLAAPIDPKLGILLDNGGPTKTHSLLFGSQAIDAGLNGSAPPVDQRGDVRPVDGDLSGTATVDIGAVELDGPPPAPLFGTGGDSSVADENTNIQISVVKQKTVVSSNGHTAALPGNEDWIQEWDSFWVEVWVDTASGFGISDVLTDIAYNTTYFSATSVE
;
A
#
# COMPACT_ATOMS: atom_id res chain seq x y z
N GLY A 1 9.21 9.74 -10.24
CA GLY A 1 8.49 10.85 -9.61
C GLY A 1 9.40 11.50 -8.59
N ASN A 2 9.42 12.83 -8.56
CA ASN A 2 10.02 13.54 -7.44
C ASN A 2 9.00 13.49 -6.30
N ILE A 3 9.24 12.69 -5.26
CA ILE A 3 8.50 12.84 -4.00
C ILE A 3 8.99 14.10 -3.27
N GLY A 4 8.74 15.26 -3.88
CA GLY A 4 8.91 16.54 -3.23
C GLY A 4 7.61 16.86 -2.51
N PHE A 5 7.71 17.03 -1.20
CA PHE A 5 6.74 17.57 -0.23
C PHE A 5 6.08 18.93 -0.61
N LEU A 6 6.12 19.31 -1.89
CA LEU A 6 5.67 20.57 -2.46
C LEU A 6 4.79 20.36 -3.70
N GLY A 7 3.82 19.42 -3.68
CA GLY A 7 2.66 19.39 -4.60
C GLY A 7 2.92 19.74 -6.07
N ASN A 8 4.07 19.35 -6.61
CA ASN A 8 4.45 19.67 -7.98
C ASN A 8 4.01 18.50 -8.84
N PRO A 9 3.43 18.75 -10.01
CA PRO A 9 3.01 17.68 -10.88
C PRO A 9 4.20 16.84 -11.31
N ASP A 10 3.97 15.53 -11.46
CA ASP A 10 4.98 14.59 -11.93
C ASP A 10 5.40 14.90 -13.37
N LEU A 11 4.49 15.51 -14.15
CA LEU A 11 4.57 15.70 -15.59
C LEU A 11 4.07 17.09 -15.98
N GLY A 12 4.35 17.51 -17.21
CA GLY A 12 3.82 18.74 -17.79
C GLY A 12 3.66 18.63 -19.31
N GLY A 13 2.76 19.44 -19.87
CA GLY A 13 2.50 19.49 -21.32
C GLY A 13 1.33 18.63 -21.78
N ASP A 14 1.21 18.48 -23.10
CA ASP A 14 0.11 17.77 -23.75
C ASP A 14 0.56 16.39 -24.24
N TYR A 15 -0.18 15.37 -23.84
CA TYR A 15 0.00 13.99 -24.25
C TYR A 15 -1.12 13.56 -25.22
N VAL A 16 -0.92 12.46 -25.93
CA VAL A 16 -1.89 11.95 -26.90
C VAL A 16 -2.62 10.76 -26.30
N THR A 17 -3.88 10.95 -25.93
CA THR A 17 -4.72 9.93 -25.28
C THR A 17 -4.75 8.61 -26.03
N LEU A 18 -4.81 8.65 -27.36
CA LEU A 18 -4.89 7.45 -28.20
C LEU A 18 -3.63 6.57 -28.11
N THR A 19 -2.49 7.13 -27.71
CA THR A 19 -1.21 6.43 -27.62
C THR A 19 -0.69 6.29 -26.19
N SER A 20 -1.44 6.78 -25.21
CA SER A 20 -1.08 6.68 -23.80
C SER A 20 -1.77 5.49 -23.16
N PHE A 21 -0.98 4.48 -22.80
CA PHE A 21 -1.45 3.22 -22.20
C PHE A 21 -0.67 2.92 -20.92
N ASN A 22 -1.38 2.40 -19.92
CA ASN A 22 -0.79 1.81 -18.70
C ASN A 22 0.27 2.69 -18.02
N ASN A 23 0.01 4.00 -17.97
CA ASN A 23 0.84 4.95 -17.23
C ASN A 23 0.38 5.02 -15.78
N LEU A 24 1.31 4.93 -14.82
CA LEU A 24 1.06 5.21 -13.42
C LEU A 24 1.67 6.57 -13.07
N VAL A 25 0.82 7.55 -12.76
CA VAL A 25 1.23 8.93 -12.46
C VAL A 25 0.61 9.34 -11.12
N GLY A 26 1.44 9.83 -10.21
CA GLY A 26 1.00 10.21 -8.87
C GLY A 26 0.21 11.52 -8.87
N ASP A 27 0.66 12.51 -9.63
CA ASP A 27 -0.07 13.76 -9.88
C ASP A 27 0.14 14.28 -11.30
N ILE A 28 -0.93 14.35 -12.09
CA ILE A 28 -0.91 14.90 -13.44
C ILE A 28 -0.78 16.44 -13.48
N GLY A 29 -1.19 17.14 -12.41
CA GLY A 29 -1.40 18.59 -12.36
C GLY A 29 -2.11 19.16 -13.59
N ALA A 30 -1.39 19.97 -14.37
CA ALA A 30 -1.93 20.65 -15.54
C ALA A 30 -1.66 19.92 -16.87
N ALA A 31 -1.01 18.76 -16.86
CA ALA A 31 -0.80 17.99 -18.07
C ALA A 31 -2.15 17.47 -18.63
N THR A 32 -2.24 17.37 -19.95
CA THR A 32 -3.46 16.90 -20.63
C THR A 32 -3.22 15.61 -21.41
N GLY A 33 -4.29 14.94 -21.80
CA GLY A 33 -4.21 13.76 -22.67
C GLY A 33 -3.91 12.43 -21.97
N LEU A 34 -3.64 12.45 -20.66
CA LEU A 34 -3.69 11.27 -19.79
C LEU A 34 -4.99 11.33 -18.99
N THR A 35 -5.77 10.25 -18.99
CA THR A 35 -7.05 10.21 -18.27
C THR A 35 -7.11 8.93 -17.47
N ASP A 36 -7.44 9.06 -16.20
CA ASP A 36 -7.58 7.92 -15.28
C ASP A 36 -8.63 6.92 -15.79
N GLY A 37 -8.32 5.63 -15.70
CA GLY A 37 -9.17 4.53 -16.16
C GLY A 37 -9.29 4.38 -17.69
N VAL A 38 -8.73 5.30 -18.48
CA VAL A 38 -8.69 5.19 -19.94
C VAL A 38 -7.40 4.47 -20.35
N ASN A 39 -7.49 3.45 -21.21
CA ASN A 39 -6.32 2.72 -21.73
C ASN A 39 -5.43 2.09 -20.64
N GLY A 40 -6.01 1.73 -19.49
CA GLY A 40 -5.27 1.21 -18.34
C GLY A 40 -4.40 2.23 -17.62
N ASN A 41 -4.52 3.53 -17.94
CA ASN A 41 -3.82 4.57 -17.19
C ASN A 41 -4.39 4.70 -15.78
N ILE A 42 -3.50 4.90 -14.82
CA ILE A 42 -3.77 5.09 -13.40
C ILE A 42 -3.19 6.45 -13.02
N ILE A 43 -4.07 7.45 -12.89
CA ILE A 43 -3.68 8.86 -12.88
C ILE A 43 -4.24 9.56 -11.65
N GLY A 44 -3.35 9.93 -10.73
CA GLY A 44 -3.67 10.76 -9.59
C GLY A 44 -3.73 12.25 -9.94
N THR A 45 -4.23 13.02 -9.00
CA THR A 45 -4.37 14.49 -9.11
C THR A 45 -3.87 15.16 -7.85
N LEU A 46 -3.66 16.48 -7.89
CA LEU A 46 -3.30 17.24 -6.69
C LEU A 46 -4.27 17.03 -5.51
N ALA A 47 -5.58 16.85 -5.78
CA ALA A 47 -6.58 16.63 -4.74
C ALA A 47 -6.64 15.19 -4.22
N ALA A 48 -6.15 14.24 -5.01
CA ALA A 48 -6.12 12.82 -4.71
C ALA A 48 -4.89 12.19 -5.37
N PRO A 49 -3.68 12.43 -4.83
CA PRO A 49 -2.47 11.93 -5.43
C PRO A 49 -2.37 10.42 -5.23
N ILE A 50 -1.76 9.73 -6.19
CA ILE A 50 -1.50 8.29 -6.10
C ILE A 50 -0.05 8.07 -5.66
N ASP A 51 0.14 7.37 -4.55
CA ASP A 51 1.45 6.79 -4.24
C ASP A 51 1.64 5.52 -5.10
N PRO A 52 2.66 5.45 -5.97
CA PRO A 52 2.95 4.23 -6.72
C PRO A 52 3.45 3.09 -5.83
N LYS A 53 3.72 3.34 -4.53
CA LYS A 53 4.19 2.37 -3.52
C LYS A 53 5.42 1.63 -4.01
N LEU A 54 6.44 2.42 -4.33
CA LEU A 54 7.74 1.94 -4.76
C LEU A 54 8.72 1.97 -3.59
N GLY A 55 9.53 0.92 -3.47
CA GLY A 55 10.68 0.90 -2.56
C GLY A 55 11.75 1.91 -2.98
N ILE A 56 12.70 2.18 -2.10
CA ILE A 56 13.85 3.02 -2.41
C ILE A 56 14.72 2.42 -3.54
N LEU A 57 15.48 3.27 -4.24
CA LEU A 57 16.36 2.84 -5.32
C LEU A 57 17.55 2.03 -4.77
N LEU A 58 17.54 0.71 -4.99
CA LEU A 58 18.52 -0.22 -4.44
C LEU A 58 19.12 -1.11 -5.52
N ASP A 59 20.23 -1.77 -5.17
CA ASP A 59 20.77 -2.88 -5.94
C ASP A 59 19.94 -4.14 -5.63
N ASN A 60 18.90 -4.36 -6.44
CA ASN A 60 18.00 -5.52 -6.31
C ASN A 60 18.38 -6.64 -7.29
N GLY A 61 19.64 -6.68 -7.74
CA GLY A 61 20.10 -7.53 -8.83
C GLY A 61 19.96 -6.86 -10.20
N GLY A 62 20.71 -7.38 -11.18
CA GLY A 62 20.77 -6.84 -12.53
C GLY A 62 21.89 -5.80 -12.77
N PRO A 63 21.91 -5.17 -13.94
CA PRO A 63 22.97 -4.23 -14.36
C PRO A 63 22.77 -2.80 -13.81
N THR A 64 21.59 -2.48 -13.26
CA THR A 64 21.25 -1.15 -12.73
C THR A 64 20.37 -1.27 -11.49
N LYS A 65 20.43 -0.27 -10.60
CA LYS A 65 19.52 -0.18 -9.46
C LYS A 65 18.07 -0.05 -9.92
N THR A 66 17.14 -0.63 -9.16
CA THR A 66 15.69 -0.59 -9.42
C THR A 66 14.90 -0.15 -8.19
N HIS A 67 13.65 0.23 -8.41
CA HIS A 67 12.65 0.39 -7.37
C HIS A 67 11.79 -0.88 -7.32
N SER A 68 11.76 -1.58 -6.19
CA SER A 68 10.88 -2.74 -6.00
C SER A 68 9.43 -2.29 -5.83
N LEU A 69 8.46 -3.10 -6.26
CA LEU A 69 7.05 -2.87 -5.96
C LEU A 69 6.75 -3.27 -4.51
N LEU A 70 6.11 -2.38 -3.75
CA LEU A 70 5.68 -2.67 -2.39
C LEU A 70 4.26 -3.23 -2.37
N PHE A 71 3.87 -3.79 -1.22
CA PHE A 71 2.55 -4.36 -1.01
C PHE A 71 1.44 -3.36 -1.36
N GLY A 72 0.48 -3.79 -2.19
CA GLY A 72 -0.65 -2.98 -2.62
C GLY A 72 -0.30 -1.86 -3.61
N SER A 73 0.86 -1.93 -4.28
CA SER A 73 1.19 -1.06 -5.42
C SER A 73 0.20 -1.27 -6.56
N GLN A 74 -0.27 -0.16 -7.14
CA GLN A 74 -1.14 -0.19 -8.33
C GLN A 74 -0.38 -0.50 -9.63
N ALA A 75 0.95 -0.66 -9.56
CA ALA A 75 1.75 -1.10 -10.70
C ALA A 75 1.69 -2.61 -10.93
N ILE A 76 1.27 -3.38 -9.92
CA ILE A 76 1.22 -4.85 -9.95
C ILE A 76 0.14 -5.30 -10.94
N ASP A 77 0.48 -6.18 -11.87
CA ASP A 77 -0.40 -6.76 -12.89
C ASP A 77 -1.17 -5.71 -13.73
N ALA A 78 -0.64 -4.48 -13.84
CA ALA A 78 -1.35 -3.34 -14.42
C ALA A 78 -0.81 -2.88 -15.79
N GLY A 79 0.17 -3.59 -16.35
CA GLY A 79 0.82 -3.25 -17.61
C GLY A 79 0.18 -3.86 -18.86
N LEU A 80 0.85 -3.68 -20.01
CA LEU A 80 0.41 -4.19 -21.31
C LEU A 80 1.31 -5.31 -21.81
N ASN A 81 0.82 -6.56 -21.73
CA ASN A 81 1.59 -7.76 -22.11
C ASN A 81 2.14 -7.71 -23.54
N GLY A 82 1.36 -7.21 -24.50
CA GLY A 82 1.69 -7.29 -25.93
C GLY A 82 2.91 -6.49 -26.39
N SER A 83 3.45 -5.59 -25.56
CA SER A 83 4.64 -4.78 -25.86
C SER A 83 5.75 -4.92 -24.83
N ALA A 84 5.60 -5.84 -23.88
CA ALA A 84 6.57 -6.03 -22.82
C ALA A 84 7.77 -6.86 -23.30
N PRO A 85 9.00 -6.49 -22.89
CA PRO A 85 10.14 -7.38 -22.99
C PRO A 85 9.90 -8.70 -22.24
N PRO A 86 10.53 -9.81 -22.65
CA PRO A 86 10.35 -11.12 -22.01
C PRO A 86 10.98 -11.23 -20.62
N VAL A 87 11.80 -10.24 -20.24
CA VAL A 87 12.45 -10.16 -18.93
C VAL A 87 12.44 -8.74 -18.39
N ASP A 88 12.44 -8.60 -17.08
CA ASP A 88 12.57 -7.33 -16.38
C ASP A 88 14.02 -6.78 -16.41
N GLN A 89 14.25 -5.61 -15.80
CA GLN A 89 15.58 -5.00 -15.79
C GLN A 89 16.61 -5.81 -14.98
N ARG A 90 16.18 -6.71 -14.09
CA ARG A 90 17.04 -7.63 -13.33
C ARG A 90 17.36 -8.91 -14.11
N GLY A 91 16.57 -9.23 -15.12
CA GLY A 91 16.66 -10.44 -15.94
C GLY A 91 15.63 -11.51 -15.56
N ASP A 92 14.68 -11.19 -14.68
CA ASP A 92 13.61 -12.10 -14.27
C ASP A 92 12.52 -12.17 -15.33
N VAL A 93 11.83 -13.30 -15.46
CA VAL A 93 10.86 -13.54 -16.54
C VAL A 93 9.61 -12.66 -16.43
N ARG A 94 8.98 -12.34 -17.57
CA ARG A 94 7.69 -11.65 -17.66
C ARG A 94 6.74 -12.29 -18.69
N PRO A 95 5.40 -12.24 -18.51
CA PRO A 95 4.71 -11.84 -17.28
C PRO A 95 4.75 -12.92 -16.19
N VAL A 96 4.64 -12.49 -14.93
CA VAL A 96 4.36 -13.37 -13.78
C VAL A 96 3.11 -12.85 -13.06
N ASP A 97 2.36 -13.76 -12.41
CA ASP A 97 1.16 -13.41 -11.64
C ASP A 97 1.57 -12.82 -10.28
N GLY A 98 1.66 -11.49 -10.22
CA GLY A 98 2.19 -10.73 -9.09
C GLY A 98 1.22 -10.60 -7.93
N ASP A 99 -0.09 -10.62 -8.20
CA ASP A 99 -1.17 -10.55 -7.21
C ASP A 99 -1.79 -11.90 -6.84
N LEU A 100 -1.36 -12.99 -7.51
CA LEU A 100 -1.88 -14.35 -7.36
C LEU A 100 -3.37 -14.49 -7.69
N SER A 101 -3.90 -13.65 -8.58
CA SER A 101 -5.29 -13.72 -9.06
C SER A 101 -5.54 -14.89 -10.02
N GLY A 102 -4.49 -15.57 -10.46
CA GLY A 102 -4.52 -16.65 -11.45
C GLY A 102 -4.34 -16.17 -12.89
N THR A 103 -4.04 -14.89 -13.11
CA THR A 103 -3.79 -14.31 -14.44
C THR A 103 -2.51 -13.49 -14.44
N ALA A 104 -1.47 -13.98 -15.12
CA ALA A 104 -0.21 -13.24 -15.24
C ALA A 104 -0.34 -12.03 -16.19
N THR A 105 -0.08 -10.83 -15.66
CA THR A 105 0.00 -9.59 -16.42
C THR A 105 1.30 -8.87 -16.06
N VAL A 106 1.93 -8.21 -17.02
CA VAL A 106 3.18 -7.50 -16.74
C VAL A 106 2.95 -6.34 -15.79
N ASP A 107 3.92 -6.07 -14.94
CA ASP A 107 3.89 -4.89 -14.08
C ASP A 107 4.23 -3.61 -14.85
N ILE A 108 3.67 -2.49 -14.41
CA ILE A 108 4.10 -1.16 -14.88
C ILE A 108 5.48 -0.86 -14.30
N GLY A 109 6.49 -0.81 -15.17
CA GLY A 109 7.83 -0.34 -14.84
C GLY A 109 8.93 -1.39 -15.01
N ALA A 110 10.06 -1.17 -14.34
CA ALA A 110 11.33 -1.87 -14.59
C ALA A 110 11.48 -3.22 -13.85
N VAL A 111 10.63 -3.49 -12.86
CA VAL A 111 10.64 -4.70 -12.03
C VAL A 111 9.34 -5.48 -12.25
N GLU A 112 9.45 -6.81 -12.33
CA GLU A 112 8.30 -7.72 -12.29
C GLU A 112 8.23 -8.38 -10.90
N LEU A 113 7.05 -8.43 -10.33
CA LEU A 113 6.79 -9.04 -9.04
C LEU A 113 6.39 -10.50 -9.21
N ASP A 114 7.15 -11.40 -8.58
CA ASP A 114 6.85 -12.84 -8.54
C ASP A 114 6.12 -13.17 -7.22
N GLY A 115 4.86 -12.76 -7.17
CA GLY A 115 3.97 -12.89 -6.02
C GLY A 115 4.03 -11.71 -5.02
N PRO A 116 2.96 -11.51 -4.23
CA PRO A 116 2.80 -10.33 -3.41
C PRO A 116 3.92 -10.26 -2.37
N PRO A 117 4.60 -9.10 -2.22
CA PRO A 117 5.53 -8.94 -1.13
C PRO A 117 4.74 -9.05 0.19
N PRO A 118 5.35 -9.54 1.28
CA PRO A 118 4.67 -9.64 2.55
C PRO A 118 4.08 -8.27 2.93
N ALA A 119 2.81 -8.27 3.35
CA ALA A 119 2.22 -7.06 3.93
C ALA A 119 3.15 -6.58 5.06
N PRO A 120 3.56 -5.30 5.05
CA PRO A 120 4.59 -4.83 5.96
C PRO A 120 4.12 -4.89 7.42
N LEU A 121 2.80 -4.78 7.64
CA LEU A 121 2.10 -5.01 8.89
C LEU A 121 0.75 -5.66 8.57
N PHE A 122 0.41 -6.75 9.26
CA PHE A 122 -0.92 -7.35 9.21
C PHE A 122 -1.33 -7.81 10.60
N GLY A 123 -2.63 -7.65 10.90
CA GLY A 123 -3.23 -8.18 12.11
C GLY A 123 -4.50 -8.95 11.76
N THR A 124 -4.73 -10.05 12.44
CA THR A 124 -6.01 -10.78 12.33
C THR A 124 -6.94 -10.27 13.42
N GLY A 125 -8.19 -9.97 13.03
CA GLY A 125 -9.24 -9.57 13.96
C GLY A 125 -9.71 -10.77 14.78
N GLY A 126 -8.88 -11.23 15.71
CA GLY A 126 -9.15 -12.34 16.63
C GLY A 126 -9.52 -13.67 15.97
N ASP A 127 -9.62 -14.70 16.78
CA ASP A 127 -10.12 -16.01 16.34
C ASP A 127 -11.62 -15.91 16.04
N SER A 128 -11.99 -15.99 14.76
CA SER A 128 -13.40 -16.02 14.31
C SER A 128 -14.19 -17.22 14.85
N SER A 129 -13.54 -18.18 15.52
CA SER A 129 -14.17 -19.29 16.20
C SER A 129 -14.75 -18.94 17.59
N VAL A 130 -14.39 -17.78 18.15
CA VAL A 130 -14.98 -17.26 19.39
C VAL A 130 -16.17 -16.37 19.03
N ALA A 131 -17.35 -17.00 18.94
CA ALA A 131 -18.62 -16.35 18.63
C ALA A 131 -19.20 -15.58 19.82
N ASP A 132 -18.51 -14.56 20.33
CA ASP A 132 -19.01 -13.77 21.45
C ASP A 132 -19.67 -12.45 20.96
N GLU A 133 -21.00 -12.46 20.97
CA GLU A 133 -21.89 -11.30 21.15
C GLU A 133 -21.55 -10.02 20.36
N ASN A 134 -21.37 -10.12 19.04
CA ASN A 134 -21.04 -8.99 18.16
C ASN A 134 -19.77 -8.23 18.61
N THR A 135 -18.80 -8.94 19.18
CA THR A 135 -17.50 -8.36 19.52
C THR A 135 -16.72 -8.08 18.24
N ASN A 136 -16.24 -6.84 18.09
CA ASN A 136 -15.47 -6.38 16.94
C ASN A 136 -14.07 -5.99 17.39
N ILE A 137 -13.06 -6.56 16.76
CA ILE A 137 -11.66 -6.17 16.92
C ILE A 137 -11.26 -5.37 15.69
N GLN A 138 -10.88 -4.12 15.89
CA GLN A 138 -10.34 -3.25 14.86
C GLN A 138 -8.89 -2.92 15.17
N ILE A 139 -8.05 -2.96 14.14
CA ILE A 139 -6.64 -2.60 14.25
C ILE A 139 -6.42 -1.35 13.40
N SER A 140 -5.80 -0.34 13.98
CA SER A 140 -5.54 0.94 13.33
C SER A 140 -4.08 1.34 13.49
N VAL A 141 -3.47 1.81 12.42
CA VAL A 141 -2.14 2.42 12.43
C VAL A 141 -2.32 3.92 12.56
N VAL A 142 -1.69 4.55 13.56
CA VAL A 142 -1.79 6.01 13.81
C VAL A 142 -0.42 6.60 14.10
N LYS A 143 -0.16 7.84 13.68
CA LYS A 143 1.12 8.52 14.01
C LYS A 143 1.23 8.96 15.47
N GLN A 144 0.09 9.25 16.09
CA GLN A 144 0.02 9.71 17.47
C GLN A 144 -0.97 8.84 18.21
N LYS A 145 -0.59 8.39 19.41
CA LYS A 145 -1.44 7.57 20.27
C LYS A 145 -2.77 8.26 20.50
N THR A 146 -3.87 7.55 20.29
CA THR A 146 -5.22 8.01 20.54
C THR A 146 -5.39 8.29 22.03
N VAL A 147 -5.90 9.48 22.32
CA VAL A 147 -6.22 9.87 23.69
C VAL A 147 -7.48 9.12 24.14
N VAL A 148 -7.35 8.35 25.21
CA VAL A 148 -8.44 7.57 25.81
C VAL A 148 -8.81 8.10 27.19
N SER A 149 -10.03 7.82 27.62
CA SER A 149 -10.46 8.05 29.01
C SER A 149 -9.71 7.14 29.99
N SER A 150 -9.90 7.36 31.30
CA SER A 150 -9.25 6.57 32.35
C SER A 150 -9.55 5.06 32.31
N ASN A 151 -10.58 4.65 31.59
CA ASN A 151 -10.95 3.26 31.36
C ASN A 151 -10.64 2.79 29.92
N GLY A 152 -9.76 3.48 29.19
CA GLY A 152 -9.30 3.05 27.86
C GLY A 152 -10.30 3.27 26.71
N HIS A 153 -11.42 3.95 26.96
CA HIS A 153 -12.44 4.18 25.93
C HIS A 153 -12.18 5.46 25.15
N THR A 154 -12.62 5.46 23.88
CA THR A 154 -12.73 6.65 23.04
C THR A 154 -14.16 6.74 22.49
N ALA A 155 -14.64 7.95 22.22
CA ALA A 155 -15.96 8.15 21.61
C ALA A 155 -15.98 7.86 20.09
N ALA A 156 -14.81 7.86 19.45
CA ALA A 156 -14.64 7.55 18.04
C ALA A 156 -13.30 6.86 17.83
N LEU A 157 -13.31 5.81 17.00
CA LEU A 157 -12.10 5.09 16.63
C LEU A 157 -11.29 5.91 15.63
N PRO A 158 -9.96 5.88 15.71
CA PRO A 158 -9.11 6.58 14.76
C PRO A 158 -9.23 5.95 13.36
N GLY A 159 -8.97 6.77 12.34
CA GLY A 159 -8.73 6.25 10.99
C GLY A 159 -7.36 5.57 10.90
N ASN A 160 -7.18 4.71 9.91
CA ASN A 160 -5.87 4.15 9.59
C ASN A 160 -5.04 5.17 8.81
N GLU A 161 -3.74 5.27 9.11
CA GLU A 161 -2.81 6.04 8.29
C GLU A 161 -2.59 5.35 6.95
N ASP A 162 -2.82 6.08 5.87
CA ASP A 162 -2.60 5.58 4.50
C ASP A 162 -1.10 5.55 4.15
N TRP A 163 -0.28 6.34 4.84
CA TRP A 163 1.15 6.41 4.60
C TRP A 163 1.96 6.73 5.87
N ILE A 164 3.00 5.92 6.11
CA ILE A 164 3.97 6.10 7.19
C ILE A 164 5.33 6.38 6.57
N GLN A 165 6.01 7.44 7.03
CA GLN A 165 7.38 7.71 6.59
C GLN A 165 8.34 6.71 7.22
N GLU A 166 9.40 6.35 6.51
CA GLU A 166 10.43 5.41 7.00
C GLU A 166 11.12 5.88 8.29
N TRP A 167 11.06 7.19 8.59
CA TRP A 167 11.64 7.79 9.79
C TRP A 167 10.62 8.09 10.89
N ASP A 168 9.32 7.91 10.61
CA ASP A 168 8.26 8.17 11.57
C ASP A 168 8.09 6.96 12.50
N SER A 169 7.92 7.24 13.78
CA SER A 169 7.32 6.27 14.71
C SER A 169 5.80 6.31 14.58
N PHE A 170 5.16 5.16 14.72
CA PHE A 170 3.71 5.02 14.70
C PHE A 170 3.26 4.05 15.79
N TRP A 171 1.96 4.06 16.05
CA TRP A 171 1.29 3.14 16.95
C TRP A 171 0.41 2.20 16.14
N VAL A 172 0.42 0.93 16.53
CA VAL A 172 -0.60 -0.04 16.10
C VAL A 172 -1.56 -0.17 17.27
N GLU A 173 -2.76 0.33 17.10
CA GLU A 173 -3.78 0.35 18.14
C GLU A 173 -4.80 -0.76 17.89
N VAL A 174 -5.06 -1.54 18.94
CA VAL A 174 -6.08 -2.59 18.94
C VAL A 174 -7.30 -2.08 19.70
N TRP A 175 -8.40 -1.94 18.97
CA TRP A 175 -9.68 -1.50 19.49
C TRP A 175 -10.62 -2.67 19.56
N VAL A 176 -11.29 -2.82 20.69
CA VAL A 176 -12.29 -3.86 20.87
C VAL A 176 -13.58 -3.23 21.37
N ASP A 177 -14.66 -3.53 20.67
CA ASP A 177 -16.02 -3.15 21.06
C ASP A 177 -16.86 -4.43 21.19
N THR A 178 -17.79 -4.45 22.13
CA THR A 178 -18.68 -5.59 22.36
C THR A 178 -20.09 -5.10 22.66
N ALA A 179 -21.08 -5.74 22.03
CA ALA A 179 -22.49 -5.43 22.30
C ALA A 179 -23.03 -6.12 23.57
N SER A 180 -22.19 -6.90 24.26
CA SER A 180 -22.58 -7.72 25.42
C SER A 180 -23.09 -6.92 26.63
N GLY A 181 -22.63 -5.68 26.79
CA GLY A 181 -22.89 -4.86 27.98
C GLY A 181 -22.18 -5.34 29.25
N PHE A 182 -21.44 -6.45 29.19
CA PHE A 182 -20.68 -7.02 30.32
C PHE A 182 -19.22 -6.57 30.35
N GLY A 183 -18.79 -5.78 29.37
CA GLY A 183 -17.40 -5.38 29.18
C GLY A 183 -16.55 -6.49 28.58
N ILE A 184 -15.26 -6.21 28.39
CA ILE A 184 -14.29 -7.12 27.76
C ILE A 184 -13.31 -7.55 28.84
N SER A 185 -13.22 -8.86 29.12
CA SER A 185 -12.28 -9.39 30.12
C SER A 185 -10.92 -9.71 29.51
N ASP A 186 -10.90 -10.24 28.29
CA ASP A 186 -9.71 -10.72 27.61
C ASP A 186 -9.85 -10.52 26.09
N VAL A 187 -8.73 -10.29 25.42
CA VAL A 187 -8.63 -10.18 23.96
C VAL A 187 -7.42 -10.97 23.50
N LEU A 188 -7.60 -11.83 22.50
CA LEU A 188 -6.51 -12.49 21.80
C LEU A 188 -6.46 -11.96 20.36
N THR A 189 -5.31 -11.39 19.98
CA THR A 189 -5.03 -10.93 18.62
C THR A 189 -3.57 -11.17 18.29
N ASP A 190 -3.31 -11.51 17.03
CA ASP A 190 -1.96 -11.63 16.50
C ASP A 190 -1.64 -10.43 15.62
N ILE A 191 -0.52 -9.75 15.94
CA ILE A 191 0.04 -8.67 15.14
C ILE A 191 1.39 -9.14 14.60
N ALA A 192 1.48 -9.24 13.28
CA ALA A 192 2.71 -9.63 12.60
C ALA A 192 3.20 -8.45 11.75
N TYR A 193 4.51 -8.22 11.79
CA TYR A 193 5.16 -7.17 11.02
C TYR A 193 6.46 -7.68 10.42
N ASN A 194 6.84 -7.09 9.29
CA ASN A 194 8.11 -7.42 8.65
C ASN A 194 9.26 -6.69 9.36
N THR A 195 10.13 -7.45 10.02
CA THR A 195 11.27 -6.93 10.80
C THR A 195 12.36 -6.27 9.96
N THR A 196 12.30 -6.42 8.63
CA THR A 196 13.14 -5.66 7.69
C THR A 196 12.74 -4.19 7.65
N TYR A 197 11.44 -3.89 7.84
CA TYR A 197 10.89 -2.55 7.70
C TYR A 197 10.56 -1.91 9.05
N PHE A 198 10.13 -2.70 10.03
CA PHE A 198 9.68 -2.19 11.32
C PHE A 198 10.38 -2.87 12.49
N SER A 199 10.42 -2.17 13.62
CA SER A 199 10.89 -2.71 14.89
C SER A 199 9.91 -2.31 15.99
N ALA A 200 9.36 -3.28 16.71
CA ALA A 200 8.53 -2.97 17.88
C ALA A 200 9.41 -2.47 19.03
N THR A 201 9.14 -1.25 19.50
CA THR A 201 9.90 -0.61 20.57
C THR A 201 9.25 -0.78 21.95
N SER A 202 7.92 -0.87 22.00
CA SER A 202 7.14 -1.10 23.22
C SER A 202 5.76 -1.70 22.90
N VAL A 203 5.14 -2.29 23.93
CA VAL A 203 3.72 -2.65 23.96
C VAL A 203 3.15 -2.04 25.24
N GLU A 204 2.01 -1.36 25.13
CA GLU A 204 1.37 -0.62 26.22
C GLU A 204 -0.10 -0.98 26.38
#